data_AF-A0A1B6IEY8-F1
#
_entry.id   AF-A0A1B6IEY8-F1
#
_cell.length_a   1.000
_cell.length_b   1.000
_cell.length_c   1.000
_cell.angle_alpha   90.00
_cell.angle_beta   90.00
_cell.angle_gamma   90.00
#
_symmetry.space_group_name_H-M   'P 1'
#
loop_
_entity.id
_entity.type
_entity.pdbx_description
1 polymer ?
#
loop_
_entity_poly.entity_id
_entity_poly.type
_entity_poly.pdbx_seq_one_letter_code
_entity_poly.pdbx_strand_id
1 'polypeptide(L)'
;QSTTMDITPRKRSKIVALSQHTQMTQRRIASECSVGLGTVNNIIKRFRDTGSFSPKRKGKCGRKKKTTPTQDRLLVRKSKINPRMTAVDLNRDLRASGTNASDMT
;
A
#
# COMPACT_ATOMS: atom_id res chain seq x y z
N GLN A 1 -15.32 20.91 -2.30
CA GLN A 1 -14.57 19.71 -2.70
C GLN A 1 -13.99 19.10 -1.43
N SER A 2 -14.42 17.90 -1.04
CA SER A 2 -14.02 17.30 0.25
C SER A 2 -12.71 16.54 0.06
N THR A 3 -11.62 17.06 0.61
CA THR A 3 -10.31 16.40 0.66
C THR A 3 -10.44 15.07 1.38
N THR A 4 -10.21 13.95 0.68
CA THR A 4 -10.23 12.59 1.23
C THR A 4 -9.04 12.39 2.18
N MET A 5 -9.13 12.98 3.37
CA MET A 5 -8.24 12.64 4.48
C MET A 5 -8.53 11.21 4.91
N ASP A 6 -7.49 10.38 4.94
CA ASP A 6 -7.60 9.03 5.49
C ASP A 6 -8.17 9.10 6.91
N ILE A 7 -9.15 8.25 7.18
CA ILE A 7 -9.79 8.22 8.49
C ILE A 7 -8.76 7.89 9.58
N THR A 8 -8.70 8.74 10.61
CA THR A 8 -7.64 8.65 11.62
C THR A 8 -7.70 7.32 12.38
N PRO A 9 -6.56 6.79 12.85
CA PRO A 9 -6.53 5.54 13.62
C PRO A 9 -7.48 5.54 14.82
N ARG A 10 -7.58 6.69 15.52
CA ARG A 10 -8.49 6.88 16.66
C ARG A 10 -9.97 6.75 16.29
N LYS A 11 -10.37 7.26 15.12
CA LYS A 11 -11.76 7.08 14.63
C LYS A 11 -12.01 5.61 14.27
N ARG A 12 -11.04 4.92 13.68
CA ARG A 12 -11.15 3.49 13.34
C ARG A 12 -11.30 2.62 14.59
N SER A 13 -10.51 2.89 15.63
CA SER A 13 -10.62 2.16 16.89
C SER A 13 -11.96 2.43 17.59
N LYS A 14 -12.45 3.70 17.61
CA LYS A 14 -13.79 4.02 18.14
C LYS A 14 -14.88 3.23 17.41
N ILE A 15 -14.85 3.17 16.07
CA ILE A 15 -15.84 2.43 15.28
C ILE A 15 -15.84 0.94 15.63
N VAL A 16 -14.66 0.31 15.74
CA VAL A 16 -14.56 -1.11 16.11
C VAL A 16 -15.03 -1.36 17.54
N ALA A 17 -14.62 -0.51 18.49
CA ALA A 17 -15.04 -0.63 19.89
C ALA A 17 -16.57 -0.51 20.03
N LEU A 18 -17.19 0.46 19.37
CA LEU A 18 -18.65 0.60 19.36
C LEU A 18 -19.33 -0.62 18.72
N SER A 19 -18.76 -1.18 17.66
CA SER A 19 -19.32 -2.37 17.00
C SER A 19 -19.20 -3.65 17.83
N GLN A 20 -18.22 -3.77 18.73
CA GLN A 20 -17.96 -4.98 19.52
C GLN A 20 -18.63 -4.94 20.91
N HIS A 21 -18.66 -3.75 21.54
CA HIS A 21 -19.06 -3.61 22.94
C HIS A 21 -20.44 -2.97 23.12
N THR A 22 -21.12 -2.61 22.02
CA THR A 22 -22.47 -2.01 22.10
C THR A 22 -23.43 -2.69 21.12
N GLN A 23 -24.74 -2.56 21.36
CA GLN A 23 -25.79 -3.02 20.44
C GLN A 23 -26.16 -1.96 19.39
N MET A 24 -25.29 -0.99 19.11
CA MET A 24 -25.57 0.07 18.16
C MET A 24 -25.55 -0.46 16.73
N THR A 25 -26.53 -0.04 15.92
CA THR A 25 -26.53 -0.33 14.49
C THR A 25 -25.41 0.44 13.78
N GLN A 26 -24.90 -0.10 12.67
CA GLN A 26 -23.84 0.53 11.87
C GLN A 26 -24.21 1.95 11.41
N ARG A 27 -25.50 2.23 11.17
CA ARG A 27 -26.01 3.57 10.83
C ARG A 27 -25.90 4.55 12.01
N ARG A 28 -26.16 4.09 13.23
CA ARG A 28 -25.98 4.91 14.44
C ARG A 28 -24.49 5.18 14.72
N ILE A 29 -23.64 4.18 14.52
CA ILE A 29 -22.17 4.32 14.62
C ILE A 29 -21.63 5.33 13.60
N ALA A 30 -22.14 5.29 12.36
CA ALA A 30 -21.78 6.24 11.31
C ALA A 30 -22.09 7.69 11.70
N SER A 31 -23.27 7.92 12.30
CA SER A 31 -23.69 9.24 12.79
C SER A 31 -22.83 9.72 13.96
N GLU A 32 -22.63 8.85 14.96
CA GLU A 32 -21.81 9.08 16.17
C GLU A 32 -20.33 9.37 15.86
N CYS A 33 -19.78 8.76 14.81
CA CYS A 33 -18.40 8.97 14.39
C CYS A 33 -18.25 10.05 13.31
N SER A 34 -19.37 10.59 12.80
CA SER A 34 -19.45 11.51 11.66
C SER A 34 -18.68 10.99 10.44
N VAL A 35 -18.99 9.75 10.04
CA VAL A 35 -18.31 8.99 8.98
C VAL A 35 -19.36 8.32 8.09
N GLY A 36 -19.09 8.20 6.79
CA GLY A 36 -20.01 7.53 5.87
C GLY A 36 -20.25 6.05 6.24
N LEU A 37 -21.49 5.58 6.06
CA LEU A 37 -21.89 4.20 6.35
C LEU A 37 -21.00 3.16 5.64
N GLY A 38 -20.67 3.40 4.36
CA GLY A 38 -19.78 2.51 3.61
C GLY A 38 -18.39 2.39 4.22
N THR A 39 -17.86 3.46 4.82
CA THR A 39 -16.57 3.44 5.53
C THR A 39 -16.66 2.61 6.81
N VAL A 40 -17.75 2.75 7.57
CA VAL A 40 -18.01 1.91 8.77
C VAL A 40 -18.07 0.43 8.39
N ASN A 41 -18.86 0.08 7.36
CA ASN A 41 -18.99 -1.31 6.90
C ASN A 41 -17.65 -1.90 6.47
N ASN A 42 -16.85 -1.13 5.71
CA ASN A 42 -15.53 -1.56 5.28
C ASN A 42 -14.54 -1.74 6.43
N ILE A 43 -14.62 -0.90 7.48
CA ILE A 43 -13.77 -1.03 8.67
C ILE A 43 -14.16 -2.28 9.46
N ILE A 44 -15.46 -2.47 9.73
CA ILE A 44 -15.95 -3.63 10.48
C ILE A 44 -15.65 -4.93 9.74
N LYS A 45 -15.92 -4.98 8.43
CA LYS A 45 -15.60 -6.13 7.58
C LYS A 45 -14.11 -6.46 7.65
N ARG A 46 -13.23 -5.47 7.47
CA ARG A 46 -11.78 -5.68 7.57
C ARG A 46 -11.35 -6.16 8.95
N PHE A 47 -11.91 -5.59 10.01
CA PHE A 47 -11.59 -6.01 11.37
C PHE A 47 -11.98 -7.46 11.60
N ARG A 48 -13.15 -7.89 11.10
CA ARG A 48 -13.55 -9.30 11.13
C ARG A 48 -12.60 -10.21 10.33
N ASP A 49 -12.16 -9.74 9.15
CA ASP A 49 -11.31 -10.54 8.26
C ASP A 49 -9.84 -10.62 8.72
N THR A 50 -9.33 -9.60 9.44
CA THR A 50 -7.88 -9.46 9.75
C THR A 50 -7.55 -9.25 11.23
N GLY A 51 -8.54 -9.01 12.09
CA GLY A 51 -8.36 -8.60 13.48
C GLY A 51 -7.74 -7.20 13.66
N SER A 52 -7.45 -6.48 12.58
CA SER A 52 -6.76 -5.18 12.65
C SER A 52 -7.66 -4.02 12.24
N PHE A 53 -7.67 -2.97 13.05
CA PHE A 53 -8.29 -1.68 12.70
C PHE A 53 -7.36 -0.78 11.88
N SER A 54 -6.12 -1.20 11.60
CA SER A 54 -5.19 -0.43 10.78
C SER A 54 -5.68 -0.29 9.32
N PRO A 55 -5.40 0.82 8.65
CA PRO A 55 -5.61 0.91 7.21
C PRO A 55 -4.79 -0.17 6.48
N LYS A 56 -5.39 -0.75 5.41
CA LYS A 56 -4.72 -1.73 4.54
C LYS A 56 -3.50 -1.13 3.84
N ARG A 57 -3.59 0.15 3.48
CA ARG A 57 -2.49 0.86 2.83
C ARG A 57 -1.46 1.23 3.88
N LYS A 58 -0.25 0.69 3.76
CA LYS A 58 0.94 1.10 4.52
C LYS A 58 1.89 1.83 3.58
N GLY A 59 2.04 3.15 3.77
CA GLY A 59 2.95 3.99 2.99
C GLY A 59 2.55 4.17 1.51
N LYS A 60 3.56 4.26 0.64
CA LYS A 60 3.36 4.49 -0.81
C LYS A 60 2.68 3.30 -1.49
N CYS A 61 1.58 3.58 -2.18
CA CYS A 61 0.84 2.64 -3.01
C CYS A 61 1.66 2.25 -4.27
N GLY A 62 1.31 1.12 -4.90
CA GLY A 62 1.90 0.64 -6.14
C GLY A 62 2.82 -0.57 -5.98
N ARG A 63 3.25 -1.11 -7.13
CA ARG A 63 4.18 -2.25 -7.21
C ARG A 63 5.51 -1.85 -6.58
N LYS A 64 5.99 -2.63 -5.62
CA LYS A 64 7.30 -2.39 -5.01
C LYS A 64 8.39 -2.60 -6.07
N LYS A 65 9.34 -1.68 -6.13
CA LYS A 65 10.52 -1.79 -6.99
C LYS A 65 11.34 -2.99 -6.55
N LYS A 66 11.81 -3.77 -7.52
CA LYS A 66 12.80 -4.83 -7.27
C LYS A 66 14.22 -4.29 -7.17
N THR A 67 14.49 -3.19 -7.86
CA THR A 67 15.78 -2.52 -7.88
C THR A 67 15.90 -1.47 -6.78
N THR A 68 17.12 -1.29 -6.29
CA THR A 68 17.49 -0.18 -5.41
C THR A 68 17.79 1.09 -6.20
N PRO A 69 17.72 2.28 -5.59
CA PRO A 69 18.11 3.53 -6.26
C PRO A 69 19.55 3.52 -6.81
N THR A 70 20.46 2.80 -6.15
CA THR A 70 21.85 2.67 -6.59
C THR A 70 21.97 1.79 -7.84
N GLN A 71 21.21 0.69 -7.90
CA GLN A 71 21.12 -0.15 -9.09
C GLN A 71 20.50 0.61 -10.26
N ASP A 72 19.42 1.37 -10.02
CA ASP A 72 18.81 2.21 -11.07
C ASP A 72 19.84 3.19 -11.67
N ARG A 73 20.65 3.85 -10.84
CA ARG A 73 21.73 4.74 -11.30
C ARG A 73 22.81 4.01 -12.09
N LEU A 74 23.19 2.81 -11.64
CA LEU A 74 24.19 1.99 -12.32
C LEU A 74 23.71 1.55 -13.71
N LEU A 75 22.45 1.12 -13.82
CA LEU A 75 21.84 0.73 -15.10
C LEU A 75 21.87 1.89 -16.10
N VAL A 76 21.43 3.08 -15.67
CA VAL A 76 21.45 4.29 -16.51
C VAL A 76 22.87 4.67 -16.93
N ARG A 77 23.85 4.55 -16.02
CA ARG A 77 25.25 4.84 -16.35
C ARG A 77 25.80 3.84 -17.36
N LYS A 78 25.57 2.54 -17.15
CA LYS A 78 26.09 1.49 -18.03
C LYS A 78 25.46 1.56 -19.42
N SER A 79 24.17 1.84 -19.54
CA SER A 79 23.52 2.00 -20.84
C SER A 79 24.05 3.20 -21.63
N LYS A 80 24.40 4.29 -20.92
CA LYS A 80 25.01 5.48 -21.55
C LYS A 80 26.45 5.25 -21.99
N ILE A 81 27.25 4.50 -21.22
CA ILE A 81 28.64 4.20 -21.56
C ILE A 81 28.71 3.19 -22.71
N ASN A 82 27.83 2.17 -22.70
CA ASN A 82 27.81 1.11 -23.71
C ASN A 82 26.42 1.03 -24.37
N PRO A 83 26.12 1.88 -25.37
CA PRO A 83 24.81 1.93 -26.01
C PRO A 83 24.35 0.62 -26.68
N ARG A 84 25.29 -0.29 -27.01
CA ARG A 84 25.00 -1.60 -27.60
C ARG A 84 24.62 -2.68 -26.59
N MET A 85 24.74 -2.39 -25.30
CA MET A 85 24.48 -3.38 -24.25
C MET A 85 22.98 -3.61 -24.11
N THR A 86 22.57 -4.87 -24.14
CA THR A 86 21.15 -5.23 -24.17
C THR A 86 20.52 -5.22 -22.77
N ALA A 87 19.19 -5.25 -22.71
CA ALA A 87 18.47 -5.43 -21.45
C ALA A 87 18.84 -6.76 -20.75
N VAL A 88 19.13 -7.81 -21.53
CA VAL A 88 19.56 -9.11 -21.02
C VAL A 88 20.94 -9.00 -20.35
N ASP A 89 21.87 -8.27 -20.95
CA ASP A 89 23.20 -8.06 -20.38
C ASP A 89 23.15 -7.22 -19.11
N LEU A 90 22.33 -6.15 -19.11
CA LEU A 90 22.04 -5.36 -17.91
C LEU A 90 21.42 -6.21 -16.80
N ASN A 91 20.52 -7.13 -17.14
CA ASN A 91 19.88 -8.00 -16.15
C ASN A 91 20.83 -9.08 -15.62
N ARG A 92 21.75 -9.59 -16.46
CA ARG A 92 22.82 -10.50 -16.02
C ARG A 92 23.65 -9.86 -14.90
N ASP A 93 24.00 -8.59 -15.07
CA ASP A 93 24.71 -7.82 -14.05
C ASP A 93 23.88 -7.61 -12.77
N LEU A 94 22.57 -7.33 -12.91
CA LEU A 94 21.67 -7.23 -11.77
C LEU A 94 21.57 -8.56 -11.00
N ARG A 95 21.49 -9.69 -11.72
CA ARG A 95 21.45 -11.03 -11.13
C ARG A 95 22.74 -11.35 -10.37
N ALA A 96 23.90 -10.95 -10.90
CA ALA A 96 25.17 -11.07 -10.19
C ALA A 96 25.18 -10.29 -8.87
N SER A 97 24.46 -9.16 -8.79
CA SER A 97 24.24 -8.40 -7.56
C SER A 97 23.10 -8.93 -6.66
N GLY A 98 22.55 -10.12 -6.96
CA GLY A 98 21.46 -10.75 -6.21
C GLY A 98 20.06 -10.21 -6.49
N THR A 99 19.88 -9.40 -7.55
CA THR A 99 18.57 -8.79 -7.90
C THR A 99 18.02 -9.40 -9.18
N ASN A 100 16.86 -10.06 -9.08
CA ASN A 100 16.21 -10.69 -10.22
C ASN A 100 15.12 -9.78 -10.80
N ALA A 101 15.48 -8.99 -11.82
CA ALA A 101 14.50 -8.28 -12.66
C ALA A 101 13.99 -9.19 -13.79
N SER A 102 12.81 -8.89 -14.32
CA SER A 102 12.25 -9.63 -15.45
C SER A 102 13.05 -9.34 -16.73
N ASP A 103 13.30 -10.37 -17.54
CA ASP A 103 13.99 -10.25 -18.84
C ASP A 103 13.12 -9.59 -19.93
N MET A 104 11.82 -9.44 -19.66
CA MET A 104 10.84 -8.94 -20.62
C MET A 104 10.84 -7.40 -20.68
N THR A 105 11.10 -6.88 -21.87
CA THR A 105 10.64 -5.58 -22.38
C THR A 105 9.74 -5.82 -23.58
#